data_AF-A0A537TPB7-F1
#
_entry.id   AF-A0A537TPB7-F1
#
_cell.length_a   1.000
_cell.length_b   1.000
_cell.length_c   1.000
_cell.angle_alpha   90.00
_cell.angle_beta   90.00
_cell.angle_gamma   90.00
#
_symmetry.space_group_name_H-M   'P 1'
#
loop_
_entity.id
_entity.type
_entity.pdbx_description
1 polymer ?
#
loop_
_entity_poly.entity_id
_entity_poly.type
_entity_poly.pdbx_seq_one_letter_code
_entity_poly.pdbx_strand_id
1 'polypeptide(L)' 'MLLHGDVWFAPEDIAVLTTAFELALNKLDLADRQDPFVVVLAKFVIELAKEGERDPDKLCEGALKILRKSQ' A
#
# COMPACT_ATOMS: atom_id res chain seq x y z
N MET A 1 11.71 -20.00 -7.70
CA MET A 1 12.17 -19.31 -6.47
C MET A 1 12.89 -18.06 -6.92
N LEU A 2 12.19 -16.94 -7.06
CA LEU A 2 12.80 -15.67 -7.42
C LEU A 2 13.27 -15.00 -6.12
N LEU A 3 14.53 -14.61 -6.13
CA LEU A 3 15.25 -14.01 -5.01
C LEU A 3 14.49 -12.76 -4.54
N HIS A 4 14.24 -12.64 -3.23
CA HIS A 4 13.90 -11.36 -2.59
C HIS A 4 15.13 -10.45 -2.72
N GLY A 5 15.35 -9.87 -3.89
CA GLY A 5 16.23 -8.72 -4.06
C GLY A 5 15.46 -7.50 -3.59
N ASP A 6 16.11 -6.66 -2.78
CA ASP A 6 15.52 -5.40 -2.33
C ASP A 6 14.98 -4.63 -3.55
N VAL A 7 13.67 -4.37 -3.57
CA VAL A 7 13.05 -3.54 -4.61
C VAL A 7 13.41 -2.10 -4.31
N TRP A 8 14.15 -1.46 -5.21
CA TRP A 8 14.41 -0.03 -5.12
C TRP A 8 13.20 0.74 -5.66
N PHE A 9 12.73 1.69 -4.86
CA PHE A 9 11.72 2.66 -5.26
C PHE A 9 12.42 3.97 -5.64
N ALA A 10 12.16 4.44 -6.85
CA ALA A 10 12.51 5.79 -7.27
C ALA A 10 11.57 6.80 -6.57
N PRO A 11 11.91 8.11 -6.53
CA PRO A 11 11.03 9.13 -5.96
C PRO A 11 9.62 9.13 -6.55
N GLU A 12 9.48 8.82 -7.83
CA GLU A 12 8.20 8.71 -8.53
C GLU A 12 7.38 7.53 -8.01
N ASP A 13 8.03 6.39 -7.72
CA ASP A 13 7.37 5.25 -7.08
C ASP A 13 6.87 5.65 -5.69
N ILE A 14 7.69 6.34 -4.89
CA ILE A 14 7.28 6.80 -3.56
C ILE A 14 6.04 7.71 -3.63
N ALA A 15 5.94 8.58 -4.63
CA ALA A 15 4.76 9.42 -4.85
C ALA A 15 3.51 8.59 -5.17
N VAL A 16 3.64 7.56 -6.01
CA VAL A 16 2.57 6.59 -6.30
C VAL A 16 2.13 5.85 -5.03
N LEU A 17 3.08 5.29 -4.27
CA LEU A 17 2.79 4.56 -3.03
C LEU A 17 2.08 5.46 -2.00
N THR A 18 2.54 6.70 -1.88
CA THR A 18 1.95 7.69 -0.96
C THR A 18 0.52 8.03 -1.37
N THR A 19 0.29 8.25 -2.67
CA THR A 19 -1.06 8.53 -3.20
C THR A 19 -2.02 7.37 -2.94
N ALA A 20 -1.59 6.13 -3.20
CA ALA A 20 -2.40 4.94 -2.95
C ALA A 20 -2.78 4.79 -1.47
N PHE A 21 -1.83 5.05 -0.58
CA PHE A 21 -2.03 4.98 0.85
C PHE A 21 -3.02 6.04 1.35
N GLU A 22 -2.87 7.29 0.91
CA GLU A 22 -3.81 8.38 1.26
C GLU A 22 -5.22 8.12 0.74
N LEU A 23 -5.36 7.62 -0.49
CA LEU A 23 -6.65 7.19 -1.04
C LEU A 23 -7.32 6.11 -0.17
N ALA A 24 -6.54 5.14 0.32
CA ALA A 24 -7.05 4.07 1.16
C ALA A 24 -7.48 4.59 2.55
N LEU A 25 -6.73 5.50 3.17
CA LEU A 25 -7.10 6.14 4.43
C LEU A 25 -8.40 6.94 4.30
N ASN A 26 -8.52 7.73 3.23
CA ASN A 26 -9.73 8.51 2.94
C ASN A 26 -10.96 7.60 2.75
N LYS A 27 -10.80 6.44 2.09
CA LYS A 27 -11.90 5.46 1.90
C LYS A 27 -12.32 4.76 3.20
N LEU A 28 -11.45 4.71 4.21
CA LEU A 28 -11.72 4.07 5.50
C LEU A 28 -12.10 5.08 6.60
N ASP A 29 -12.10 6.38 6.30
CA ASP A 29 -12.30 7.46 7.27
C ASP A 29 -11.34 7.37 8.48
N LEU A 30 -10.11 6.92 8.23
CA LEU A 30 -9.08 6.74 9.26
C LEU A 30 -8.24 8.01 9.40
N ALA A 31 -8.52 8.78 10.46
CA ALA A 31 -7.75 9.98 10.79
C ALA A 31 -6.54 9.70 11.70
N ASP A 32 -6.58 8.65 12.53
CA ASP A 32 -5.50 8.33 13.45
C ASP A 32 -4.38 7.54 12.74
N ARG A 33 -3.31 8.24 12.38
CA ARG A 33 -2.14 7.64 11.72
C ARG A 33 -1.30 6.75 12.64
N GLN A 34 -1.54 6.74 13.95
CA GLN A 34 -0.86 5.84 14.90
C GLN A 34 -1.59 4.53 15.12
N ASP A 35 -2.78 4.36 14.53
CA ASP A 35 -3.50 3.11 14.58
C ASP A 35 -2.65 1.99 13.93
N PRO A 36 -2.39 0.85 14.62
CA PRO A 36 -1.74 -0.31 14.03
C PRO A 36 -2.37 -0.76 12.69
N PHE A 37 -3.67 -0.53 12.47
CA PHE A 37 -4.35 -0.78 11.20
C PHE A 37 -3.76 0.05 10.05
N VAL A 38 -3.37 1.29 10.31
CA VAL A 38 -2.75 2.18 9.32
C VAL A 38 -1.37 1.66 8.91
N VAL A 39 -0.60 1.11 9.86
CA VAL A 39 0.70 0.47 9.58
C VAL A 39 0.53 -0.80 8.74
N VAL A 40 -0.48 -1.61 9.03
CA VAL A 40 -0.79 -2.82 8.25
C VAL A 40 -1.18 -2.45 6.82
N LEU A 41 -2.01 -1.42 6.64
CA LEU A 41 -2.42 -0.92 5.33
C LEU A 41 -1.21 -0.44 4.51
N ALA A 42 -0.30 0.31 5.11
CA ALA A 42 0.94 0.77 4.45
C ALA A 42 1.80 -0.41 3.96
N LYS A 43 1.91 -1.48 4.77
CA LYS A 43 2.64 -2.70 4.38
C LYS A 43 2.03 -3.35 3.14
N PHE A 44 0.71 -3.46 3.07
CA PHE A 44 0.06 -4.05 1.89
C PHE A 44 0.29 -3.24 0.61
N VAL A 45 0.28 -1.91 0.69
CA VAL A 45 0.63 -1.06 -0.46
C VAL A 45 2.07 -1.32 -0.92
N ILE A 46 3.02 -1.42 0.02
CA ILE A 46 4.43 -1.70 -0.29
C ILE A 46 4.60 -3.08 -0.93
N GLU A 47 3.94 -4.11 -0.40
CA GLU A 47 4.07 -5.47 -0.95
C GLU A 47 3.51 -5.58 -2.37
N LEU A 48 2.35 -4.96 -2.65
CA LEU A 48 1.82 -4.89 -4.01
C LEU A 48 2.75 -4.13 -4.97
N ALA A 49 3.40 -3.07 -4.49
CA ALA A 49 4.40 -2.37 -5.28
C ALA A 49 5.66 -3.23 -5.49
N LYS A 50 6.07 -4.06 -4.54
CA LYS A 50 7.16 -5.03 -4.76
C LYS A 50 6.82 -6.06 -5.84
N GLU A 51 5.55 -6.39 -6.01
CA GLU A 51 5.05 -7.26 -7.10
C GLU A 51 5.02 -6.57 -8.48
N GLY A 52 5.29 -5.26 -8.54
CA GLY A 52 5.41 -4.49 -9.77
C GLY A 52 4.23 -3.56 -10.09
N GLU A 53 3.21 -3.50 -9.23
CA GLU A 53 2.10 -2.56 -9.42
C GLU A 53 2.57 -1.11 -9.18
N ARG A 54 2.17 -0.20 -10.08
CA ARG A 54 2.56 1.23 -10.07
C ARG A 54 1.38 2.17 -10.34
N ASP A 55 0.18 1.63 -10.40
CA ASP A 55 -1.04 2.42 -10.46
C ASP A 55 -1.58 2.67 -9.04
N PRO A 56 -1.77 3.93 -8.63
CA PRO A 56 -2.16 4.25 -7.26
C PRO A 56 -3.58 3.76 -6.91
N ASP A 57 -4.50 3.72 -7.87
CA ASP A 57 -5.87 3.24 -7.64
C ASP A 57 -5.88 1.72 -7.45
N LYS A 58 -5.13 0.97 -8.27
CA LYS A 58 -4.99 -0.49 -8.11
C LYS A 58 -4.28 -0.87 -6.83
N LEU A 59 -3.24 -0.14 -6.42
CA LEU A 59 -2.58 -0.32 -5.14
C LEU A 59 -3.56 -0.10 -3.97
N CYS A 60 -4.35 0.98 -4.02
CA CYS A 60 -5.36 1.28 -3.02
C CYS A 60 -6.42 0.16 -2.94
N GLU A 61 -7.02 -0.22 -4.07
CA GLU A 61 -8.04 -1.26 -4.12
C GLU A 61 -7.50 -2.63 -3.68
N GLY A 62 -6.29 -2.97 -4.10
CA GLY A 62 -5.59 -4.17 -3.71
C GLY A 62 -5.34 -4.22 -2.21
N ALA A 63 -4.80 -3.15 -1.62
CA ALA A 63 -4.54 -3.07 -0.20
C ALA A 63 -5.82 -3.18 0.64
N LEU A 64 -6.90 -2.50 0.24
CA LEU A 64 -8.21 -2.63 0.89
C LEU A 64 -8.80 -4.04 0.77
N LYS A 65 -8.62 -4.69 -0.38
CA LYS A 65 -9.08 -6.07 -0.59
C LYS A 65 -8.31 -7.06 0.29
N ILE A 66 -7.00 -6.88 0.45
CA ILE A 66 -6.18 -7.72 1.34
C ILE A 66 -6.61 -7.48 2.79
N LEU A 67 -6.72 -6.22 3.21
CA LEU A 67 -7.13 -5.86 4.56
C LEU A 67 -8.47 -6.49 4.97
N ARG A 68 -9.48 -6.44 4.09
CA ARG A 68 -10.79 -7.06 4.32
C ARG A 68 -10.75 -8.59 4.45
N LYS A 69 -9.75 -9.25 3.85
CA LYS A 69 -9.56 -10.71 3.96
C LYS A 69 -8.77 -11.12 5.21
N SER A 70 -8.13 -10.17 5.87
CA SER A 70 -7.34 -10.39 7.10
C SER A 70 -8.13 -10.11 8.38
N GLN A 71 -9.40 -9.70 8.27
CA GLN A 71 -10.38 -9.63 9.35
C GLN A 71 -11.27 -10.88 9.34
#